data_AF-A0A2V6MBT8-F1
#
_entry.id   AF-A0A2V6MBT8-F1
#
_cell.length_a   1.000
_cell.length_b   1.000
_cell.length_c   1.000
_cell.angle_alpha   90.00
_cell.angle_beta   90.00
_cell.angle_gamma   90.00
#
_symmetry.space_group_name_H-M   'P 1'
#
loop_
_entity.id
_entity.type
_entity.pdbx_description
1 polymer ?
#
loop_
_entity_poly.entity_id
_entity_poly.type
_entity_poly.pdbx_seq_one_letter_code
_entity_poly.pdbx_strand_id
1 'polypeptide(L)'
;QFIFTIPLSTELRLSFALGVDGLSLLMILLGAIVLLAAVWFTGEIERHEHAFYACLLLIAGGAIGAFASLNLFFFYAFHELALIPTFLLIGIWGTGNRRAAAWKVTIYLALGSVILLVGLIMLYRAVPS
;
A
#
# COMPACT_ATOMS: atom_id res chain seq x y z
N GLN A 1 -0.18 13.34 18.99
CA GLN A 1 -0.54 13.44 17.57
C GLN A 1 0.64 14.09 16.84
N PHE A 2 1.29 13.35 15.94
CA PHE A 2 2.38 13.89 15.11
C PHE A 2 1.81 14.18 13.73
N ILE A 3 2.00 15.39 13.22
CA ILE A 3 1.55 15.78 11.88
C ILE A 3 2.74 16.39 11.16
N PHE A 4 3.04 15.86 9.99
CA PHE A 4 4.06 16.37 9.10
C PHE A 4 3.39 16.76 7.79
N THR A 5 3.49 18.02 7.39
CA THR A 5 2.81 18.53 6.20
C THR A 5 3.80 19.26 5.32
N ILE A 6 3.96 18.78 4.08
CA ILE A 6 4.67 19.48 3.02
C ILE A 6 3.63 19.96 1.99
N PRO A 7 3.47 21.27 1.77
CA PRO A 7 2.64 21.75 0.67
C PRO A 7 3.36 21.47 -0.66
N LEU A 8 2.79 20.61 -1.52
CA LEU A 8 3.36 20.32 -2.84
C LEU A 8 2.84 21.28 -3.91
N SER A 9 1.53 21.56 -3.91
CA SER A 9 0.93 22.51 -4.85
C SER A 9 -0.31 23.17 -4.27
N THR A 10 -0.31 24.50 -4.27
CA THR A 10 -1.44 25.31 -3.78
C THR A 10 -2.61 25.29 -4.77
N GLU A 11 -2.32 25.20 -6.08
CA GLU A 11 -3.36 25.15 -7.13
C GLU A 11 -4.15 23.85 -7.14
N LEU A 12 -3.51 22.72 -6.83
CA LEU A 12 -4.16 21.42 -6.75
C LEU A 12 -4.71 21.09 -5.35
N ARG A 13 -4.57 22.03 -4.39
CA ARG A 13 -4.82 21.82 -2.95
C ARG A 13 -4.17 20.53 -2.41
N LEU A 14 -3.03 20.14 -2.99
CA LEU A 14 -2.36 18.90 -2.64
C LEU A 14 -1.26 19.21 -1.60
N SER A 15 -1.53 18.78 -0.38
CA SER A 15 -0.51 18.75 0.67
C SER A 15 -0.12 17.31 0.93
N PHE A 16 1.17 17.02 1.04
CA PHE A 16 1.63 15.76 1.58
C PHE A 16 1.57 15.88 3.10
N ALA A 17 0.41 15.56 3.67
CA ALA A 17 0.24 15.48 5.11
C ALA A 17 0.25 14.01 5.58
N LEU A 18 1.22 13.70 6.42
CA LEU A 18 1.28 12.47 7.20
C LEU A 18 0.86 12.78 8.64
N GLY A 19 0.10 11.88 9.23
CA GLY A 19 -0.44 12.03 10.56
C GLY A 19 -0.45 10.71 11.29
N VAL A 20 -0.06 10.74 12.55
CA VAL A 20 -0.17 9.59 13.45
C VAL A 20 -1.17 9.96 14.55
N ASP A 21 -2.38 9.42 14.42
CA ASP A 21 -3.41 9.38 15.46
C ASP A 21 -3.39 8.04 16.21
N GLY A 22 -4.30 7.85 17.16
CA GLY A 22 -4.37 6.61 17.95
C GLY A 22 -4.68 5.36 17.11
N LEU A 23 -5.44 5.51 16.02
CA LEU A 23 -5.82 4.41 15.12
C LEU A 23 -4.70 4.10 14.13
N SER A 24 -4.11 5.12 13.50
CA SER A 24 -2.93 5.00 12.64
C SER A 24 -1.78 4.36 13.37
N LEU A 25 -1.52 4.74 14.63
CA LEU A 25 -0.45 4.10 15.42
C LEU A 25 -0.70 2.59 15.58
N LEU A 26 -1.94 2.19 15.87
CA LEU A 26 -2.32 0.79 16.00
C LEU A 26 -2.12 0.03 14.68
N MET A 27 -2.54 0.61 13.56
CA MET A 27 -2.39 0.00 12.23
C MET A 27 -0.94 -0.09 11.77
N ILE A 28 -0.12 0.93 12.07
CA ILE A 28 1.32 0.93 11.78
C ILE A 28 2.03 -0.15 12.61
N LEU A 29 1.71 -0.25 13.90
CA LEU A 29 2.26 -1.29 14.78
C LEU A 29 1.87 -2.68 14.27
N LEU A 30 0.61 -2.88 13.89
CA LEU A 30 0.13 -4.12 13.31
C LEU A 30 0.92 -4.45 12.02
N GLY A 31 1.08 -3.49 11.12
CA GLY A 31 1.86 -3.66 9.88
C GLY A 31 3.32 -4.06 10.16
N ALA A 32 3.95 -3.46 11.17
CA ALA A 32 5.30 -3.83 11.59
C ALA A 32 5.38 -5.26 12.17
N ILE A 33 4.40 -5.67 12.98
CA ILE A 33 4.32 -7.04 13.53
C ILE A 33 4.12 -8.06 12.39
N VAL A 34 3.23 -7.77 11.44
CA VAL A 34 2.99 -8.64 10.26
C VAL A 34 4.25 -8.75 9.41
N LEU A 35 4.97 -7.65 9.17
CA LEU A 35 6.23 -7.68 8.44
C LEU A 35 7.28 -8.54 9.18
N LEU A 36 7.41 -8.35 10.50
CA LEU A 36 8.35 -9.13 11.31
C LEU A 36 8.02 -10.62 11.26
N ALA A 37 6.75 -10.98 11.44
CA ALA A 37 6.28 -12.36 11.32
C ALA A 37 6.52 -12.91 9.91
N ALA A 38 6.24 -12.14 8.86
CA ALA A 38 6.48 -12.55 7.48
C ALA A 38 7.96 -12.88 7.26
N VAL A 39 8.88 -12.01 7.70
CA VAL A 39 10.32 -12.26 7.60
C VAL A 39 10.75 -13.48 8.42
N TRP A 40 10.23 -13.65 9.63
CA TRP A 40 10.60 -14.75 10.52
C TRP A 40 10.16 -16.13 10.03
N PHE A 41 8.96 -16.20 9.43
CA PHE A 41 8.41 -17.43 8.87
C PHE A 41 8.77 -17.64 7.40
N THR A 42 9.48 -16.70 6.78
CA THR A 42 10.02 -16.88 5.43
C THR A 42 11.13 -17.94 5.51
N GLY A 43 10.91 -19.07 4.85
CA GLY A 43 11.92 -20.11 4.70
C GLY A 43 13.04 -19.72 3.73
N GLU A 44 13.90 -20.69 3.38
CA GLU A 44 15.01 -20.45 2.46
C GLU A 44 14.49 -20.09 1.05
N ILE A 45 15.00 -18.99 0.49
CA ILE A 45 14.59 -18.49 -0.83
C ILE A 45 15.64 -18.85 -1.87
N GLU A 46 15.32 -19.85 -2.67
CA GLU A 46 16.25 -20.39 -3.68
C GLU A 46 16.58 -19.40 -4.81
N ARG A 47 15.71 -18.40 -5.07
CA ARG A 47 15.82 -17.53 -6.25
C ARG A 47 15.58 -16.07 -5.92
N HIS A 48 16.57 -15.23 -6.25
CA HIS A 48 16.52 -13.77 -6.13
C HIS A 48 16.06 -13.27 -4.75
N GLU A 49 16.71 -13.74 -3.67
CA GLU A 49 16.37 -13.39 -2.28
C GLU A 49 16.22 -11.88 -2.03
N HIS A 50 17.12 -11.06 -2.59
CA HIS A 50 17.09 -9.61 -2.41
C HIS A 50 15.81 -8.99 -3.01
N ALA A 51 15.35 -9.52 -4.15
CA ALA A 51 14.13 -9.06 -4.78
C ALA A 51 12.88 -9.45 -3.98
N PHE A 52 12.88 -10.62 -3.33
CA PHE A 52 11.79 -11.03 -2.44
C PHE A 52 11.66 -10.08 -1.26
N TYR A 53 12.76 -9.84 -0.52
CA TYR A 53 12.72 -8.94 0.64
C TYR A 53 12.44 -7.49 0.24
N ALA A 54 12.94 -7.02 -0.91
CA ALA A 54 12.58 -5.71 -1.44
C ALA A 54 11.07 -5.61 -1.70
N CYS A 55 10.45 -6.63 -2.31
CA CYS A 55 9.00 -6.66 -2.53
C CYS A 55 8.23 -6.68 -1.21
N LEU A 56 8.67 -7.49 -0.25
CA LEU A 56 8.04 -7.59 1.07
C LEU A 56 8.08 -6.25 1.82
N LEU A 57 9.23 -5.57 1.79
CA LEU A 57 9.41 -4.24 2.38
C LEU A 57 8.57 -3.18 1.66
N LEU A 58 8.43 -3.25 0.33
CA LEU A 58 7.57 -2.33 -0.42
C LEU A 58 6.08 -2.51 -0.09
N ILE A 59 5.62 -3.75 0.11
CA ILE A 59 4.25 -4.01 0.57
C ILE A 59 4.04 -3.42 1.95
N ALA A 60 4.93 -3.71 2.89
CA ALA A 60 4.83 -3.19 4.25
C ALA A 60 4.94 -1.65 4.29
N GLY A 61 5.84 -1.07 3.51
CA GLY A 61 6.00 0.37 3.36
C GLY A 61 4.77 1.03 2.75
N GLY A 62 4.16 0.42 1.73
CA GLY A 62 2.89 0.88 1.17
C GLY A 62 1.75 0.80 2.18
N ALA A 63 1.62 -0.30 2.92
CA ALA A 63 0.58 -0.44 3.95
C ALA A 63 0.75 0.60 5.08
N ILE A 64 1.95 0.71 5.64
CA ILE A 64 2.28 1.69 6.70
C ILE A 64 2.09 3.13 6.19
N GLY A 65 2.55 3.42 4.97
CA GLY A 65 2.39 4.73 4.33
C GLY A 65 0.93 5.10 4.11
N ALA A 66 0.09 4.14 3.70
CA ALA A 66 -1.34 4.36 3.55
C ALA A 66 -1.98 4.75 4.89
N PHE A 67 -1.72 4.00 5.97
CA PHE A 67 -2.28 4.30 7.30
C PHE A 67 -1.73 5.58 7.94
N ALA A 68 -0.53 6.00 7.57
CA ALA A 68 0.05 7.27 8.01
C ALA A 68 -0.45 8.47 7.18
N SER A 69 -1.07 8.24 6.03
CA SER A 69 -1.51 9.31 5.13
C SER A 69 -2.81 9.96 5.61
N LEU A 70 -2.81 11.28 5.77
CA LEU A 70 -4.02 12.06 6.04
C LEU A 70 -4.77 12.46 4.76
N ASN A 71 -4.10 12.37 3.61
CA ASN A 71 -4.69 12.73 2.32
C ASN A 71 -5.12 11.48 1.56
N LEU A 72 -6.36 11.49 1.07
CA LEU A 72 -6.95 10.33 0.40
C LEU A 72 -6.22 9.99 -0.92
N PHE A 73 -5.62 10.99 -1.58
CA PHE A 73 -4.76 10.77 -2.75
C PHE A 73 -3.48 9.97 -2.41
N PHE A 74 -2.76 10.37 -1.37
CA PHE A 74 -1.54 9.66 -0.96
C PHE A 74 -1.87 8.29 -0.36
N PHE A 75 -3.00 8.15 0.33
CA PHE A 75 -3.53 6.85 0.74
C PHE A 75 -3.70 5.91 -0.46
N TYR A 76 -4.35 6.39 -1.54
CA TYR A 76 -4.51 5.63 -2.79
C TYR A 76 -3.16 5.31 -3.45
N ALA A 77 -2.24 6.28 -3.51
CA ALA A 77 -0.92 6.08 -4.11
C ALA A 77 -0.11 5.00 -3.37
N PHE A 78 -0.13 5.00 -2.03
CA PHE A 78 0.52 3.96 -1.23
C PHE A 78 -0.15 2.59 -1.37
N HIS A 79 -1.49 2.55 -1.52
CA HIS A 79 -2.22 1.34 -1.82
C HIS A 79 -1.78 0.72 -3.17
N GLU A 80 -1.72 1.53 -4.23
CA GLU A 80 -1.22 1.10 -5.55
C GLU A 80 0.24 0.68 -5.52
N LEU A 81 1.07 1.36 -4.72
CA LEU A 81 2.47 1.00 -4.53
C LEU A 81 2.61 -0.41 -3.95
N ALA A 82 1.75 -0.82 -3.01
CA ALA A 82 1.76 -2.16 -2.44
C ALA A 82 1.19 -3.24 -3.39
N LEU A 83 0.36 -2.85 -4.37
CA LEU A 83 -0.25 -3.77 -5.33
C LEU A 83 0.79 -4.43 -6.24
N ILE A 84 1.75 -3.64 -6.76
CA ILE A 84 2.74 -4.10 -7.74
C ILE A 84 3.67 -5.19 -7.16
N PRO A 85 4.30 -5.01 -5.99
CA PRO A 85 5.15 -6.05 -5.41
C PRO A 85 4.36 -7.28 -4.97
N THR A 86 3.07 -7.13 -4.60
CA THR A 86 2.19 -8.27 -4.29
C THR A 86 2.02 -9.18 -5.50
N PHE A 87 1.81 -8.60 -6.69
CA PHE A 87 1.75 -9.36 -7.93
C PHE A 87 3.06 -10.11 -8.22
N LEU A 88 4.21 -9.46 -8.04
CA LEU A 88 5.53 -10.08 -8.24
C LEU A 88 5.75 -11.24 -7.27
N LEU A 89 5.42 -11.05 -5.98
CA LEU A 89 5.57 -12.06 -4.94
C LEU A 89 4.78 -13.32 -5.26
N ILE A 90 3.50 -13.17 -5.62
CA ILE A 90 2.65 -14.31 -6.01
C ILE A 90 3.15 -14.94 -7.31
N GLY A 91 3.54 -14.14 -8.31
CA GLY A 91 3.90 -14.63 -9.64
C GLY A 91 5.23 -15.42 -9.67
N ILE A 92 6.21 -15.02 -8.86
CA ILE A 92 7.55 -15.63 -8.87
C ILE A 92 7.68 -16.67 -7.75
N TRP A 93 7.31 -16.33 -6.51
CA TRP A 93 7.51 -17.18 -5.32
C TRP A 93 6.24 -17.87 -4.82
N GLY A 94 5.07 -17.62 -5.43
CA GLY A 94 3.84 -18.33 -5.09
C GLY A 94 3.89 -19.82 -5.43
N THR A 95 3.07 -20.61 -4.73
CA THR A 95 2.97 -22.07 -4.91
C THR A 95 1.78 -22.45 -5.79
N GLY A 96 1.80 -23.67 -6.36
CA GLY A 96 0.73 -24.16 -7.23
C GLY A 96 0.61 -23.39 -8.54
N ASN A 97 -0.63 -23.06 -8.95
CA ASN A 97 -0.88 -22.33 -10.20
C ASN A 97 -0.64 -20.81 -10.03
N ARG A 98 0.61 -20.46 -9.70
CA ARG A 98 1.06 -19.11 -9.34
C ARG A 98 0.73 -18.02 -10.35
N ARG A 99 0.81 -18.31 -11.66
CA ARG A 99 0.46 -17.33 -12.72
C ARG A 99 -1.02 -17.00 -12.71
N ALA A 100 -1.87 -18.02 -12.62
CA ALA A 100 -3.32 -17.82 -12.56
C ALA A 100 -3.72 -17.14 -11.25
N ALA A 101 -3.09 -17.50 -10.12
CA ALA A 101 -3.34 -16.87 -8.83
C ALA A 101 -2.95 -15.38 -8.85
N ALA A 102 -1.76 -15.04 -9.35
CA ALA A 102 -1.27 -13.67 -9.46
C ALA A 102 -2.22 -12.81 -10.30
N TRP A 103 -2.60 -13.27 -11.49
CA TRP A 103 -3.53 -12.54 -12.35
C TRP A 103 -4.91 -12.38 -11.73
N LYS A 104 -5.45 -13.42 -11.09
CA LYS A 104 -6.77 -13.32 -10.42
C LYS A 104 -6.72 -12.27 -9.32
N VAL A 105 -5.76 -12.36 -8.39
CA VAL A 105 -5.64 -11.42 -7.27
C VAL A 105 -5.46 -10.00 -7.80
N THR A 106 -4.57 -9.78 -8.75
CA THR A 106 -4.36 -8.45 -9.34
C THR A 106 -5.61 -7.92 -10.02
N ILE A 107 -6.35 -8.72 -10.76
CA ILE A 107 -7.60 -8.26 -11.39
C ILE A 107 -8.64 -7.89 -10.32
N TYR A 108 -8.82 -8.72 -9.29
CA TYR A 108 -9.76 -8.42 -8.20
C TYR A 108 -9.39 -7.14 -7.45
N LEU A 109 -8.11 -6.96 -7.11
CA LEU A 109 -7.66 -5.75 -6.39
C LEU A 109 -7.65 -4.52 -7.31
N ALA A 110 -7.25 -4.64 -8.57
CA ALA A 110 -7.26 -3.53 -9.52
C ALA A 110 -8.69 -3.03 -9.77
N LEU A 111 -9.68 -3.93 -9.84
CA LEU A 111 -11.08 -3.53 -9.95
C LEU A 111 -11.53 -2.74 -8.72
N GLY A 112 -11.17 -3.21 -7.51
CA GLY A 112 -11.43 -2.48 -6.27
C GLY A 112 -10.75 -1.11 -6.24
N SER A 113 -9.51 -1.03 -6.71
CA SER A 113 -8.75 0.22 -6.84
C SER A 113 -9.41 1.23 -7.79
N VAL A 114 -9.89 0.78 -8.96
CA VAL A 114 -10.60 1.66 -9.90
C VAL A 114 -11.88 2.21 -9.27
N ILE A 115 -12.63 1.38 -8.53
CA ILE A 115 -13.81 1.83 -7.79
C ILE A 115 -13.42 2.91 -6.76
N LEU A 116 -12.33 2.67 -6.02
CA LEU A 116 -11.81 3.64 -5.04
C LEU A 116 -11.39 4.96 -5.70
N LEU A 117 -10.74 4.89 -6.86
CA LEU A 117 -10.33 6.06 -7.65
C LEU A 117 -11.54 6.87 -8.12
N VAL A 118 -12.58 6.21 -8.63
CA VAL A 118 -13.83 6.87 -9.02
C VAL A 118 -14.48 7.55 -7.81
N GLY A 119 -14.53 6.87 -6.66
CA GLY A 119 -15.02 7.44 -5.40
C GLY A 119 -14.24 8.68 -4.96
N LEU A 120 -12.91 8.64 -5.06
CA LEU A 120 -12.03 9.78 -4.76
C LEU A 120 -12.33 10.98 -5.68
N ILE A 121 -12.49 10.74 -6.99
CA ILE A 121 -12.82 11.80 -7.97
C ILE A 121 -14.19 12.41 -7.67
N MET A 122 -15.19 11.59 -7.36
CA MET A 122 -16.53 12.07 -7.00
C MET A 122 -16.50 12.90 -5.72
N LEU A 123 -15.77 12.44 -4.69
CA LEU A 123 -15.62 13.17 -3.44
C LEU A 123 -14.95 14.53 -3.67
N TYR A 124 -13.88 14.58 -4.47
CA TYR A 124 -13.21 15.83 -4.81
C TYR A 124 -14.14 16.84 -5.49
N ARG A 125 -15.07 16.38 -6.32
CA ARG A 125 -16.08 17.26 -6.95
C ARG A 125 -17.23 17.64 -6.02
N ALA A 126 -17.58 16.78 -5.07
CA ALA A 126 -18.71 16.98 -4.17
C ALA A 126 -18.40 17.93 -3.01
N VAL A 127 -17.14 17.99 -2.56
CA VAL A 127 -16.71 18.91 -1.51
C VAL A 127 -16.66 20.34 -2.08
N PRO A 128 -17.53 21.27 -1.64
CA PRO A 128 -17.49 22.65 -2.08
C PRO A 128 -16.18 23.31 -1.64
N SER A 129 -15.67 24.21 -2.49
CA SER A 129 -14.40 24.93 -2.32
C SER A 129 -14.23 25.63 -0.98
#